data_AF-A0A1S8DEP4-F1
#
_entry.id   AF-A0A1S8DEP4-F1
#
_cell.length_a   1.000
_cell.length_b   1.000
_cell.length_c   1.000
_cell.angle_alpha   90.00
_cell.angle_beta   90.00
_cell.angle_gamma   90.00
#
_symmetry.space_group_name_H-M   'P 1'
#
loop_
_entity.id
_entity.type
_entity.pdbx_description
1 polymer ?
#
loop_
_entity_poly.entity_id
_entity_poly.type
_entity_poly.pdbx_seq_one_letter_code
_entity_poly.pdbx_strand_id
1 'polypeptide(L)' 'MSLNQPPCAVDPLHGVTLKALLESLVECYGWEELGRQVPINCFVHEPSMNSSLKFLRRTPWARAKVEALYIASQR' A
#
# COMPACT_ATOMS: atom_id res chain seq x y z
N MET A 1 -15.48 11.22 13.73
CA MET A 1 -14.51 11.89 12.84
C MET A 1 -13.87 10.77 12.03
N SER A 2 -14.57 10.26 11.02
CA SER A 2 -14.23 8.99 10.39
C SER A 2 -14.58 9.03 8.90
N LEU A 3 -13.73 8.38 8.10
CA LEU A 3 -13.85 8.10 6.67
C LEU A 3 -13.53 9.27 5.74
N ASN A 4 -12.23 9.51 5.54
CA ASN A 4 -11.70 10.22 4.38
C ASN A 4 -11.27 9.17 3.33
N GLN A 5 -12.23 8.40 2.83
CA GLN A 5 -12.04 7.54 1.66
C GLN A 5 -12.39 8.35 0.40
N PRO A 6 -11.44 8.64 -0.50
CA PRO A 6 -11.80 9.15 -1.82
C PRO A 6 -12.56 8.04 -2.58
N PRO A 7 -13.63 8.39 -3.32
CA PRO A 7 -14.38 7.43 -4.11
C PRO A 7 -13.49 6.87 -5.22
N CYS A 8 -13.52 5.54 -5.39
CA CYS A 8 -12.86 4.77 -6.43
C CYS A 8 -13.09 5.38 -7.83
N ALA A 9 -12.16 6.21 -8.29
CA ALA A 9 -12.08 6.61 -9.68
C ALA A 9 -11.28 5.56 -10.45
N VAL A 10 -12.03 4.54 -10.86
CA VAL A 10 -11.87 3.73 -12.07
C VAL A 10 -10.67 4.06 -12.97
N ASP A 11 -9.68 3.17 -12.98
CA ASP A 11 -8.90 2.88 -14.19
C ASP A 11 -9.01 1.37 -14.45
N PRO A 12 -9.94 0.94 -15.33
CA PRO A 12 -10.35 -0.47 -15.46
C PRO A 12 -9.36 -1.38 -16.20
N LEU A 13 -8.16 -0.91 -16.56
CA LEU A 13 -7.27 -1.65 -17.45
C LEU A 13 -5.79 -1.30 -17.21
N HIS A 14 -5.15 -1.85 -16.18
CA HIS A 14 -3.75 -2.25 -16.35
C HIS A 14 -3.30 -3.33 -15.39
N GLY A 15 -2.59 -4.31 -15.94
CA GLY A 15 -2.10 -5.51 -15.27
C GLY A 15 -1.48 -5.21 -13.91
N VAL A 16 -1.81 -6.05 -12.94
CA VAL A 16 -1.55 -5.90 -11.51
C VAL A 16 -0.14 -5.33 -11.26
N THR A 17 -0.07 -4.03 -11.00
CA THR A 17 1.18 -3.34 -10.69
C THR A 17 1.39 -3.29 -9.19
N LEU A 18 2.64 -3.04 -8.75
CA LEU A 18 2.95 -2.80 -7.33
C LEU A 18 2.08 -1.69 -6.72
N LYS A 19 1.61 -0.74 -7.55
CA LYS A 19 0.63 0.27 -7.15
C LYS A 19 -0.72 -0.36 -6.80
N ALA A 20 -1.30 -1.17 -7.69
CA ALA A 20 -2.60 -1.79 -7.46
C ALA A 20 -2.58 -2.70 -6.21
N LEU A 21 -1.52 -3.49 -6.04
CA LEU A 21 -1.34 -4.35 -4.87
C LEU A 21 -1.31 -3.53 -3.57
N LEU A 22 -0.52 -2.47 -3.54
CA LEU A 22 -0.47 -1.58 -2.38
C LEU A 22 -1.83 -0.89 -2.17
N GLU A 23 -2.55 -0.54 -3.23
CA GLU A 23 -3.83 0.18 -3.15
C GLU A 23 -4.88 -0.69 -2.48
N SER A 24 -4.98 -1.95 -2.91
CA SER A 24 -5.88 -2.94 -2.30
C SER A 24 -5.54 -3.20 -0.83
N LEU A 25 -4.24 -3.29 -0.48
CA LEU A 25 -3.83 -3.44 0.91
C LEU A 25 -4.18 -2.22 1.77
N VAL A 26 -3.95 -1.01 1.27
CA VAL A 26 -4.29 0.22 1.96
C VAL A 26 -5.81 0.35 2.11
N GLU A 27 -6.58 -0.05 1.10
CA GLU A 27 -8.04 0.00 1.14
C GLU A 27 -8.63 -1.03 2.12
N CYS A 28 -8.05 -2.22 2.22
CA CYS A 28 -8.50 -3.26 3.14
C CYS A 28 -8.03 -3.04 4.59
N TYR A 29 -6.76 -2.68 4.79
CA TYR A 29 -6.12 -2.63 6.12
C TYR A 29 -5.87 -1.20 6.63
N GLY A 30 -5.70 -0.24 5.73
CA GLY A 30 -5.25 1.11 6.09
C GLY A 30 -3.74 1.22 6.33
N TRP A 31 -3.29 2.47 6.40
CA TRP A 31 -1.86 2.80 6.54
C TRP A 31 -1.26 2.41 7.90
N GLU A 32 -2.05 2.44 8.97
CA GLU A 32 -1.59 2.08 10.32
C GLU A 32 -1.17 0.60 10.40
N GLU A 33 -1.99 -0.29 9.85
CA GLU A 33 -1.71 -1.73 9.89
C GLU A 33 -0.56 -2.10 8.95
N LEU A 34 -0.51 -1.45 7.77
CA LEU A 34 0.65 -1.52 6.88
C LEU A 34 1.93 -1.06 7.57
N GLY A 35 1.88 0.00 8.38
CA GLY A 35 2.99 0.49 9.19
C GLY A 35 3.42 -0.48 10.28
N ARG A 36 2.49 -1.27 10.85
CA ARG A 36 2.82 -2.35 11.79
C ARG A 36 3.55 -3.50 11.13
N GLN A 37 3.07 -3.91 9.96
CA GLN A 37 3.63 -5.05 9.21
C GLN A 37 4.97 -4.69 8.55
N VAL A 38 5.01 -3.49 7.99
CA VAL A 38 6.16 -2.88 7.32
C VAL A 38 6.52 -1.62 8.10
N PRO A 39 7.41 -1.71 9.10
CA PRO A 39 7.78 -0.59 9.97
C PRO A 39 8.63 0.43 9.20
N ILE A 40 7.97 1.19 8.33
CA ILE A 40 8.56 2.26 7.54
C ILE A 40 7.87 3.57 7.89
N ASN A 41 8.67 4.60 8.18
CA ASN A 41 8.16 5.93 8.47
C ASN A 41 7.32 6.52 7.34
N CYS A 42 7.47 5.99 6.11
CA CYS A 42 6.71 6.41 4.95
C CYS A 42 5.18 6.27 5.15
N PHE A 43 4.72 5.27 5.90
CA PHE A 43 3.29 5.06 6.16
C PHE A 43 2.78 5.88 7.35
N VAL A 44 3.66 6.39 8.21
CA VAL A 44 3.30 7.12 9.45
C VAL A 44 3.35 8.64 9.25
N HIS A 45 4.36 9.14 8.53
CA HIS A 45 4.58 10.58 8.35
C HIS A 45 3.93 11.15 7.09
N GLU A 46 4.01 10.44 5.96
CA GLU A 46 3.44 10.88 4.68
C GLU A 46 2.77 9.69 3.95
N PRO A 47 1.65 9.17 4.50
CA PRO A 47 0.90 8.07 3.89
C PRO A 47 0.31 8.55 2.56
N SER A 48 1.06 8.29 1.48
CA SER A 48 0.70 8.70 0.14
C SER A 48 1.17 7.67 -0.86
N MET A 49 0.32 7.39 -1.84
CA MET A 49 0.55 6.35 -2.84
C MET A 49 1.85 6.57 -3.61
N ASN A 50 2.07 7.80 -4.07
CA ASN A 50 3.26 8.18 -4.83
C ASN A 50 4.55 8.12 -3.99
N SER A 51 4.48 8.54 -2.72
CA SER A 51 5.63 8.51 -1.81
C SER A 51 6.02 7.08 -1.47
N SER A 52 5.02 6.25 -1.16
CA SER A 52 5.17 4.81 -0.90
C SER A 52 5.79 4.09 -2.09
N LEU A 53 5.32 4.32 -3.32
CA LEU A 53 5.90 3.71 -4.51
C LEU A 53 7.33 4.16 -4.79
N LYS A 54 7.66 5.44 -4.56
CA LYS A 54 9.05 5.92 -4.61
C LYS A 54 9.91 5.22 -3.56
N PHE A 55 9.38 5.00 -2.35
CA PHE A 55 10.07 4.30 -1.28
C PHE A 55 10.30 2.82 -1.62
N LEU A 56 9.27 2.10 -2.06
CA LEU A 56 9.36 0.68 -2.45
C LEU A 56 10.35 0.46 -3.61
N ARG A 57 10.52 1.44 -4.51
CA ARG A 57 11.54 1.39 -5.56
C ARG A 57 12.97 1.59 -5.05
N ARG A 58 13.16 2.38 -3.98
CA ARG A 58 14.47 2.62 -3.35
C ARG A 58 14.83 1.54 -2.33
N THR A 59 13.83 0.87 -1.78
CA THR A 59 13.95 -0.05 -0.65
C THR A 59 13.38 -1.42 -1.02
N PRO A 60 14.18 -2.31 -1.64
CA PRO A 60 13.68 -3.58 -2.19
C PRO A 60 13.14 -4.54 -1.12
N TRP A 61 13.69 -4.53 0.10
CA TRP A 61 13.16 -5.35 1.19
C TRP A 61 11.73 -4.93 1.61
N ALA A 62 11.41 -3.64 1.52
CA ALA A 62 10.06 -3.14 1.84
C ALA A 62 9.06 -3.60 0.79
N ARG A 63 9.45 -3.60 -0.48
CA ARG A 63 8.67 -4.19 -1.57
C ARG A 63 8.37 -5.67 -1.31
N ALA A 64 9.39 -6.47 -1.00
CA ALA A 64 9.20 -7.89 -0.70
C ALA A 64 8.25 -8.11 0.49
N LYS A 65 8.33 -7.26 1.53
CA LYS A 65 7.39 -7.31 2.66
C LYS A 65 5.94 -7.01 2.25
N VAL A 66 5.72 -5.97 1.46
CA VAL A 66 4.37 -5.61 0.98
C VAL A 66 3.79 -6.73 0.09
N GLU A 67 4.60 -7.32 -0.79
CA GLU A 67 4.19 -8.48 -1.59
C GLU A 67 3.87 -9.69 -0.71
N ALA A 68 4.70 -9.99 0.28
CA ALA A 68 4.43 -11.09 1.22
C ALA A 68 3.14 -10.86 2.03
N LEU A 69 2.88 -9.62 2.45
CA LEU A 69 1.64 -9.26 3.14
C LEU A 69 0.42 -9.48 2.25
N TYR A 70 0.50 -9.09 0.97
CA TYR A 70 -0.58 -9.31 0.02
C TYR A 70 -0.89 -10.79 -0.18
N ILE A 71 0.14 -11.62 -0.36
CA ILE A 71 -0.02 -13.08 -0.48
C ILE A 71 -0.64 -13.67 0.80
N ALA A 72 -0.24 -13.19 1.98
CA ALA A 72 -0.81 -13.61 3.24
C ALA A 72 -2.28 -13.17 3.41
N SER A 73 -2.65 -11.99 2.88
CA SER A 73 -4.04 -11.50 2.91
C SER A 73 -4.97 -12.21 1.93
N GLN A 74 -4.42 -12.83 0.87
CA GLN A 74 -5.18 -13.60 -0.12
C GLN A 74 -5.39 -15.08 0.25
N ARG A 75 -4.93 -15.51 1.43
CA ARG A 75 -5.02 -16.90 1.90
C ARG A 75 -6.11 -17.11 2.93
#